data_AF-A0AAD4MTA6-F1
#
_entry.id   AF-A0AAD4MTA6-F1
#
_cell.length_a   1.000
_cell.length_b   1.000
_cell.length_c   1.000
_cell.angle_alpha   90.00
_cell.angle_beta   90.00
_cell.angle_gamma   90.00
#
_symmetry.space_group_name_H-M   'P 1'
#
loop_
_entity.id
_entity.type
_entity.pdbx_description
1 polymer ?
#
loop_
_entity_poly.entity_id
_entity_poly.type
_entity_poly.pdbx_seq_one_letter_code
_entity_poly.pdbx_strand_id
1 'polypeptide(L)' 'MGTVDILSPDAPWYSGAQLTRTRDNGRLICDTVEDFPDVPMAAFMVDDGRSVVPCPQIPPLDLNAWREVL' A
#
# COMPACT_ATOMS: atom_id res chain seq x y z
N MET A 1 -12.70 23.39 10.58
CA MET A 1 -11.73 22.28 10.69
C MET A 1 -11.48 21.75 9.29
N GLY A 2 -10.32 22.05 8.69
CA GLY A 2 -9.99 21.60 7.34
C GLY A 2 -9.50 20.15 7.37
N THR A 3 -9.89 19.35 6.38
CA THR A 3 -9.35 18.01 6.17
C THR A 3 -7.89 18.14 5.73
N VAL A 4 -6.96 17.71 6.56
CA VAL A 4 -5.56 17.53 6.14
C VAL A 4 -5.54 16.32 5.24
N ASP A 5 -5.34 16.55 3.94
CA ASP A 5 -5.08 15.47 3.00
C ASP A 5 -3.65 14.97 3.23
N ILE A 6 -3.52 13.95 4.08
CA ILE A 6 -2.25 13.29 4.41
C ILE A 6 -1.58 12.63 3.19
N LEU A 7 -2.30 12.52 2.06
CA LEU A 7 -1.79 11.98 0.81
C LEU A 7 -1.53 13.08 -0.25
N SER A 8 -1.64 14.36 0.14
CA SER A 8 -1.28 15.46 -0.75
C SER A 8 0.19 15.35 -1.20
N PRO A 9 0.48 15.50 -2.50
CA PRO A 9 1.86 15.53 -2.99
C PRO A 9 2.69 16.70 -2.43
N ASP A 10 2.03 17.71 -1.86
CA ASP A 10 2.65 18.87 -1.21
C ASP A 10 2.82 18.66 0.31
N ALA A 11 2.47 17.49 0.83
CA ALA A 11 2.54 17.19 2.25
C ALA A 11 4.02 17.04 2.70
N PRO A 12 4.49 17.79 3.72
CA PRO A 12 5.92 17.87 4.06
C PRO A 12 6.49 16.59 4.71
N TRP A 13 5.64 15.59 4.97
CA TRP A 13 5.99 14.37 5.71
C TRP A 13 6.51 13.24 4.82
N TYR A 14 6.17 13.26 3.54
CA TYR A 14 6.57 12.22 2.58
C TYR A 14 7.11 12.86 1.29
N SER A 15 8.19 12.30 0.74
CA SER A 15 8.62 12.65 -0.61
C SER A 15 7.66 12.07 -1.65
N GLY A 16 7.65 12.62 -2.86
CA GLY A 16 6.86 12.05 -3.97
C GLY A 16 7.23 10.58 -4.27
N ALA A 17 8.48 10.19 -4.05
CA ALA A 17 8.92 8.80 -4.16
C ALA A 17 8.27 7.92 -3.09
N GLN A 18 8.14 8.41 -1.86
CA GLN A 18 7.48 7.70 -0.76
C GLN A 18 5.97 7.57 -0.98
N LEU A 19 5.30 8.65 -1.42
CA LEU A 19 3.86 8.65 -1.72
C LEU A 19 3.48 7.71 -2.88
N THR A 20 4.37 7.53 -3.85
CA THR A 20 4.16 6.59 -4.96
C THR A 20 4.17 5.13 -4.48
N ARG A 21 4.82 4.83 -3.36
CA ARG A 21 5.00 3.47 -2.84
C ARG A 21 3.96 3.06 -1.79
N THR A 22 3.23 3.99 -1.18
CA THR A 22 2.29 3.71 -0.08
C THR A 22 0.86 3.40 -0.50
N ARG A 23 0.56 3.26 -1.80
CA ARG A 23 -0.83 3.10 -2.29
C ARG A 23 -1.39 1.67 -2.25
N ASP A 24 -0.58 0.67 -1.91
CA ASP A 24 -0.95 -0.75 -2.08
C ASP A 24 -1.42 -1.41 -0.77
N ASN A 25 -2.68 -1.17 -0.39
CA ASN A 25 -3.26 -1.67 0.87
C ASN A 25 -3.39 -3.20 0.97
N GLY A 26 -3.53 -3.92 -0.15
CA GLY A 26 -3.64 -5.39 -0.15
C GLY A 26 -2.40 -6.09 0.40
N ARG A 27 -1.23 -5.43 0.31
CA ARG A 27 0.04 -5.97 0.81
C ARG A 27 0.06 -6.13 2.33
N LEU A 28 -0.62 -5.25 3.07
CA LEU A 28 -0.67 -5.31 4.54
C LEU A 28 -1.23 -6.65 5.03
N ILE A 29 -2.27 -7.16 4.37
CA ILE A 29 -2.89 -8.44 4.72
C ILE A 29 -1.89 -9.58 4.47
N CYS A 30 -1.23 -9.57 3.31
CA CYS A 30 -0.20 -10.55 2.95
C CYS A 30 1.00 -10.59 3.90
N ASP A 31 1.38 -9.45 4.47
CA ASP A 31 2.53 -9.36 5.39
C ASP A 31 2.18 -9.71 6.84
N THR A 32 0.89 -9.70 7.21
CA THR A 32 0.46 -9.81 8.62
C THR A 32 -0.38 -11.04 8.93
N VAL A 33 -1.00 -11.67 7.93
CA VAL A 33 -1.89 -12.81 8.14
C VAL A 33 -1.49 -13.99 7.25
N GLU A 34 -1.04 -15.07 7.89
CA GLU A 34 -0.57 -16.29 7.19
C GLU A 34 -1.72 -17.09 6.55
N ASP A 35 -2.94 -16.95 7.06
CA ASP A 35 -4.11 -17.73 6.65
C ASP A 35 -4.81 -17.21 5.38
N PHE A 36 -4.39 -16.07 4.84
CA PHE A 36 -4.96 -15.48 3.61
C PHE A 36 -3.95 -15.51 2.46
N PRO A 37 -3.78 -16.66 1.77
CA PRO A 37 -2.83 -16.77 0.65
C PRO A 37 -3.25 -15.93 -0.57
N ASP A 38 -4.55 -15.60 -0.66
CA ASP A 38 -5.14 -14.80 -1.73
C ASP A 38 -5.88 -13.60 -1.12
N VAL A 39 -5.67 -12.41 -1.67
CA VAL A 39 -6.28 -11.17 -1.18
C VAL A 39 -6.81 -10.32 -2.33
N PRO A 40 -7.85 -9.50 -2.11
CA PRO A 40 -8.29 -8.54 -3.11
C PRO A 40 -7.19 -7.51 -3.38
N MET A 41 -6.89 -7.26 -4.66
CA MET A 41 -5.90 -6.25 -5.05
C MET A 41 -6.27 -4.84 -4.55
N ALA A 42 -7.57 -4.55 -4.48
CA ALA A 42 -8.11 -3.33 -3.89
C ALA A 42 -8.97 -3.66 -2.66
N ALA A 43 -8.37 -3.57 -1.47
CA ALA A 43 -8.97 -4.00 -0.20
C ALA A 43 -10.30 -3.34 0.18
N PHE A 44 -10.63 -2.19 -0.42
CA PHE A 44 -11.86 -1.43 -0.12
C PHE A 44 -12.84 -1.36 -1.31
N MET A 45 -12.54 -2.03 -2.42
CA MET A 45 -13.47 -2.15 -3.55
C MET A 45 -14.41 -3.33 -3.31
N VAL A 46 -15.66 -3.21 -3.77
CA VAL A 46 -16.68 -4.27 -3.62
C VAL A 46 -16.20 -5.53 -4.35
N ASP A 47 -16.23 -6.66 -3.64
CA ASP A 47 -15.86 -7.97 -4.16
C ASP A 47 -16.81 -8.38 -5.29
N ASP A 48 -16.27 -8.46 -6.51
CA ASP A 48 -16.95 -8.97 -7.70
C ASP A 48 -16.63 -10.45 -7.97
N GLY A 49 -15.90 -11.11 -7.05
CA GLY A 49 -15.43 -12.48 -7.17
C GLY A 49 -14.33 -12.69 -8.21
N ARG A 50 -13.77 -11.62 -8.80
CA ARG A 50 -12.74 -11.67 -9.86
C ARG A 50 -11.45 -10.94 -9.52
N SER A 51 -11.38 -10.33 -8.34
CA SER A 51 -10.35 -9.35 -7.97
C SER A 51 -9.37 -9.83 -6.90
N VAL A 52 -9.49 -11.09 -6.46
CA VAL A 52 -8.53 -11.74 -5.55
C VAL A 52 -7.33 -12.30 -6.30
N VAL A 53 -6.13 -12.06 -5.78
CA VAL A 53 -4.86 -12.52 -6.34
C VAL A 53 -3.98 -13.15 -5.25
N PRO A 54 -3.11 -14.12 -5.59
CA PRO A 54 -2.14 -14.66 -4.65
C PRO A 54 -1.19 -13.58 -4.13
N CYS A 55 -0.89 -13.60 -2.84
CA CYS A 55 0.04 -12.67 -2.19
C CYS A 55 1.41 -12.50 -2.88
N PRO A 56 2.04 -13.54 -3.47
CA PRO A 56 3.28 -13.38 -4.23
C PRO A 56 3.17 -12.45 -5.47
N GLN A 57 1.96 -12.19 -5.97
CA GLN A 57 1.72 -11.27 -7.09
C GLN A 57 1.57 -9.82 -6.64
N ILE A 58 1.47 -9.56 -5.33
CA ILE A 58 1.37 -8.22 -4.76
C ILE A 58 2.77 -7.76 -4.35
N PRO A 59 3.29 -6.68 -4.98
CA PRO A 59 4.64 -6.22 -4.69
C PRO A 59 4.77 -5.77 -3.23
N PRO A 60 5.90 -6.05 -2.57
CA PRO A 60 6.17 -5.53 -1.24
C PRO A 60 6.38 -4.01 -1.28
N LEU A 61 6.16 -3.36 -0.15
CA LEU A 61 6.50 -1.95 0.03
C LEU A 61 8.01 -1.76 -0.14
N ASP A 62 8.41 -0.97 -1.15
CA ASP A 62 9.80 -0.63 -1.39
C ASP A 62 10.27 0.45 -0.39
N LEU A 63 10.99 0.00 0.64
CA LEU A 63 11.52 0.87 1.70
C LEU A 63 12.80 1.62 1.29
N ASN A 64 13.34 1.42 0.08
CA ASN A 64 14.57 2.11 -0.33
C ASN A 64 14.42 3.63 -0.36
N ALA A 65 13.21 4.16 -0.58
CA ALA A 65 12.92 5.59 -0.54
C ALA A 65 13.02 6.22 0.86
N TRP A 66 13.17 5.41 1.91
CA TRP A 66 13.40 5.86 3.29
C TRP A 66 14.84 5.64 3.76
N ARG A 67 15.73 5.13 2.88
CA ARG A 67 17.13 4.93 3.25
C ARG A 67 17.81 6.28 3.42
N GLU A 68 18.24 6.57 4.65
CA GLU A 68 19.12 7.70 4.94
C GLU A 68 20.56 7.35 4.54
N VAL A 69 21.24 8.25 3.84
CA VAL A 69 22.68 8.13 3.59
C VAL A 69 23.39 8.61 4.86
N LEU A 70 23.94 7.66 5.61
CA LEU A 70 24.79 7.92 6.78
C LEU A 70 26.19 8.36 6.36
#